data_AF-A0AAW2PBA9-F1
#
_entry.id   AF-A0AAW2PBA9-F1
#
_cell.length_a   1.000
_cell.length_b   1.000
_cell.length_c   1.000
_cell.angle_alpha   90.00
_cell.angle_beta   90.00
_cell.angle_gamma   90.00
#
_symmetry.space_group_name_H-M   'P 1'
#
loop_
_entity.id
_entity.type
_entity.pdbx_description
1 polymer ?
#
loop_
_entity_poly.entity_id
_entity_poly.type
_entity_poly.pdbx_seq_one_letter_code
_entity_poly.pdbx_strand_id
1 'polypeptide(L)'
;MDVTTTSSNYISNDAKEDIAQTYHITLIEDGEVEEEEAEDAPTELEEGIKATIDELKEVKKGARPVKQSQRRFRPESIPLIEGEVNKLIEVGFIRAVKYPMWISSIVLVRKKNGQIRVCVDFRNLNNACPKDDFPLQITELMIDATTGHEALSFMDGSSGYNQIRMAPVDEELTAFRTPKGRPLILYVAAQERFVGILLAQKNNEEKENALYYLSRMMTPNELKYSPIEKLCLSLIFSIQKLKHYFQSCSIHLVSKANPLKYLMAKPILLDRLARRDNEKVQAMEEAHFGVCGAHQSGPKLHFRIKRMGYYWPTMVKDCIDYARRCQACQFHANLIHQPPEPLHPTVASWPFDAWGLDIVGSLTKSSGGHLYILVAIDYFSKWAEAVPLKELKKENVADFIRTTSFIVMECLAFNKALCNVLKKVVAKSKCDWHESIGEALCAYRTTIRTPTQATLYTLVYGVEAVLPLEQQIPSLRIAIQ
;
A
#
# COMPACT_ATOMS: atom_id res chain seq x y z
N MET A 1 8.51 -10.53 -23.96
CA MET A 1 9.59 -9.59 -23.63
C MET A 1 9.73 -8.76 -24.87
N ASP A 2 8.96 -7.69 -24.95
CA ASP A 2 8.87 -6.90 -26.18
C ASP A 2 9.78 -5.69 -26.01
N VAL A 3 10.76 -5.57 -26.90
CA VAL A 3 11.79 -4.52 -26.87
C VAL A 3 11.83 -3.90 -28.25
N THR A 4 11.42 -2.64 -28.32
CA THR A 4 11.51 -1.76 -29.49
C THR A 4 12.90 -1.11 -29.53
N THR A 5 13.43 -0.86 -30.74
CA THR A 5 14.84 -0.46 -30.97
C THR A 5 14.89 0.86 -31.75
N THR A 6 15.65 1.85 -31.29
CA THR A 6 15.99 3.07 -32.06
C THR A 6 17.39 3.58 -31.70
N SER A 7 18.07 4.23 -32.66
CA SER A 7 19.51 4.55 -32.67
C SER A 7 19.79 6.02 -32.99
N SER A 8 20.72 6.68 -32.26
CA SER A 8 21.72 7.72 -32.69
C SER A 8 22.19 8.53 -31.46
N ASN A 9 23.48 8.68 -31.16
CA ASN A 9 24.56 9.60 -31.61
C ASN A 9 24.96 10.62 -30.50
N TYR A 10 26.27 10.68 -30.25
CA TYR A 10 26.99 11.29 -29.11
C TYR A 10 27.09 12.82 -29.15
N ILE A 11 27.04 13.51 -27.99
CA ILE A 11 27.94 14.64 -27.58
C ILE A 11 28.05 14.70 -26.03
N SER A 12 29.24 15.03 -25.54
CA SER A 12 29.78 15.05 -24.17
C SER A 12 29.31 16.20 -23.24
N ASN A 13 29.19 15.93 -21.92
CA ASN A 13 29.91 16.58 -20.80
C ASN A 13 29.14 16.55 -19.46
N ASP A 14 29.95 16.39 -18.42
CA ASP A 14 29.81 16.68 -16.98
C ASP A 14 28.89 15.86 -16.06
N ALA A 15 29.55 15.38 -15.01
CA ALA A 15 29.11 14.39 -14.04
C ALA A 15 28.17 14.96 -12.96
N LYS A 16 27.21 14.12 -12.53
CA LYS A 16 26.66 14.05 -11.17
C LYS A 16 26.01 12.67 -11.01
N GLU A 17 26.49 11.90 -10.03
CA GLU A 17 26.01 10.56 -9.68
C GLU A 17 24.64 10.64 -9.00
N ASP A 18 23.62 9.95 -9.53
CA ASP A 18 22.30 9.84 -8.89
C ASP A 18 21.90 8.36 -8.73
N ILE A 19 21.61 7.95 -7.49
CA ILE A 19 21.36 6.57 -7.05
C ILE A 19 19.85 6.36 -6.74
N ALA A 20 19.40 5.11 -6.87
CA ALA A 20 18.04 4.59 -6.65
C ALA A 20 17.24 5.26 -5.52
N GLN A 21 15.99 5.65 -5.82
CA GLN A 21 15.10 6.36 -4.91
C GLN A 21 14.49 5.41 -3.86
N THR A 22 14.78 5.69 -2.60
CA THR A 22 14.11 5.11 -1.42
C THR A 22 13.06 6.10 -0.91
N TYR A 23 11.99 5.62 -0.29
CA TYR A 23 10.93 6.49 0.26
C TYR A 23 10.76 6.23 1.77
N HIS A 24 10.38 7.25 2.53
CA HIS A 24 9.96 7.21 3.95
C HIS A 24 8.69 8.04 4.13
N ILE A 25 8.11 8.01 5.31
CA ILE A 25 6.92 8.78 5.71
C ILE A 25 7.38 10.11 6.30
N THR A 26 6.79 11.26 5.91
CA THR A 26 7.07 12.63 6.43
C THR A 26 6.02 13.65 6.03
N LEU A 27 5.86 14.74 6.79
CA LEU A 27 5.15 15.96 6.35
C LEU A 27 5.90 17.27 6.71
N ILE A 28 6.42 17.91 5.64
CA ILE A 28 6.51 19.34 5.24
C ILE A 28 6.68 20.43 6.32
N GLU A 29 7.80 21.15 6.26
CA GLU A 29 8.07 22.43 6.95
C GLU A 29 7.33 23.62 6.28
N ASP A 30 6.91 24.54 7.13
CA ASP A 30 6.01 25.67 6.87
C ASP A 30 6.57 26.73 5.92
N GLY A 31 5.68 27.33 5.12
CA GLY A 31 5.91 28.66 4.54
C GLY A 31 5.54 29.71 5.57
N GLU A 32 6.47 30.63 5.83
CA GLU A 32 6.36 31.77 6.75
C GLU A 32 5.00 32.46 6.64
N VAL A 33 4.27 32.52 7.76
CA VAL A 33 3.14 33.44 7.93
C VAL A 33 3.49 34.31 9.13
N GLU A 34 3.57 35.61 8.87
CA GLU A 34 3.87 36.65 9.84
C GLU A 34 2.91 36.56 11.04
N GLU A 35 3.49 36.62 12.24
CA GLU A 35 2.76 36.76 13.50
C GLU A 35 2.25 38.21 13.60
N GLU A 36 0.92 38.40 13.58
CA GLU A 36 0.31 39.61 14.14
C GLU A 36 -0.15 39.30 15.56
N GLU A 37 0.43 40.05 16.50
CA GLU A 37 0.13 40.03 17.93
C GLU A 37 -1.33 40.40 18.20
N ALA A 38 -2.02 39.58 19.00
CA ALA A 38 -3.23 39.99 19.70
C ALA A 38 -3.02 39.72 21.19
N GLU A 39 -2.85 40.81 21.94
CA GLU A 39 -2.71 40.85 23.39
C GLU A 39 -3.91 40.19 24.11
N ASP A 40 -3.62 39.66 25.30
CA ASP A 40 -4.52 39.13 26.34
C ASP A 40 -5.03 37.67 26.22
N ALA A 41 -4.14 36.73 26.57
CA ALA A 41 -4.51 35.44 27.18
C ALA A 41 -3.49 35.08 28.29
N PRO A 42 -3.91 34.41 29.39
CA PRO A 42 -3.05 34.15 30.55
C PRO A 42 -1.89 33.20 30.22
N THR A 43 -0.71 33.53 30.74
CA THR A 43 0.62 32.92 30.51
C THR A 43 0.81 31.45 30.94
N GLU A 44 -0.27 30.68 31.11
CA GLU A 44 -0.21 29.25 31.46
C GLU A 44 -0.74 28.32 30.36
N LEU A 45 -1.16 28.86 29.21
CA LEU A 45 -1.66 28.11 28.04
C LEU A 45 -0.82 28.27 26.76
N GLU A 46 0.30 28.99 26.82
CA GLU A 46 1.26 29.13 25.71
C GLU A 46 2.11 27.88 25.48
N GLU A 47 2.09 26.91 26.40
CA GLU A 47 2.69 25.58 26.16
C GLU A 47 1.77 24.69 25.32
N GLY A 48 1.52 25.15 24.09
CA GLY A 48 1.55 24.32 22.88
C GLY A 48 0.52 23.21 22.77
N ILE A 49 -0.41 23.42 21.84
CA ILE A 49 -1.06 22.38 21.03
C ILE A 49 0.04 21.51 20.39
N LYS A 50 0.56 20.52 21.12
CA LYS A 50 1.41 19.49 20.54
C LYS A 50 0.49 18.50 19.87
N ALA A 51 0.54 18.46 18.54
CA ALA A 51 0.11 17.28 17.78
C ALA A 51 0.67 16.05 18.49
N THR A 52 -0.15 15.04 18.78
CA THR A 52 0.31 13.84 19.47
C THR A 52 1.36 13.15 18.60
N ILE A 53 2.63 13.33 18.95
CA ILE A 53 3.78 12.70 18.31
C ILE A 53 3.91 11.33 18.94
N ASP A 54 3.88 10.28 18.11
CA ASP A 54 4.23 8.93 18.55
C ASP A 54 5.73 8.74 18.37
N GLU A 55 6.45 8.77 19.49
CA GLU A 55 7.89 8.49 19.53
C GLU A 55 8.10 6.98 19.46
N LEU A 56 8.88 6.48 18.49
CA LEU A 56 9.38 5.12 18.63
C LEU A 56 10.34 5.13 19.81
N LYS A 57 10.02 4.39 20.88
CA LYS A 57 10.98 4.12 21.96
C LYS A 57 12.30 3.66 21.34
N GLU A 58 13.41 4.28 21.79
CA GLU A 58 14.76 4.08 21.28
C GLU A 58 14.95 2.64 20.76
N VAL A 59 15.20 2.49 19.45
CA VAL A 59 15.60 1.20 18.86
C VAL A 59 16.69 0.62 19.76
N LYS A 60 16.49 -0.60 20.27
CA LYS A 60 17.35 -1.21 21.31
C LYS A 60 18.82 -0.92 21.00
N LYS A 61 19.51 -0.22 21.91
CA LYS A 61 20.95 0.08 21.83
C LYS A 61 21.72 -1.24 21.60
N GLY A 62 22.07 -1.53 20.33
CA GLY A 62 22.72 -2.78 19.90
C GLY A 62 22.04 -3.53 18.74
N ALA A 63 20.84 -3.15 18.29
CA ALA A 63 20.18 -3.78 17.15
C ALA A 63 20.86 -3.40 15.82
N ARG A 64 21.22 -4.41 15.00
CA ARG A 64 21.85 -4.17 13.69
C ARG A 64 20.80 -3.72 12.67
N PRO A 65 21.03 -2.61 11.93
CA PRO A 65 20.15 -2.18 10.87
C PRO A 65 19.99 -3.25 9.79
N VAL A 66 18.75 -3.53 9.39
CA VAL A 66 18.46 -4.52 8.34
C VAL A 66 18.00 -3.84 7.07
N LYS A 67 18.73 -4.11 5.97
CA LYS A 67 18.33 -3.71 4.61
C LYS A 67 17.74 -4.90 3.87
N GLN A 68 16.41 -4.98 3.82
CA GLN A 68 15.72 -6.05 3.11
C GLN A 68 15.96 -5.96 1.59
N SER A 69 16.19 -7.11 0.96
CA SER A 69 16.26 -7.21 -0.50
C SER A 69 14.90 -6.91 -1.12
N GLN A 70 14.89 -6.22 -2.27
CA GLN A 70 13.66 -5.97 -3.01
C GLN A 70 12.99 -7.27 -3.45
N ARG A 71 11.69 -7.39 -3.17
CA ARG A 71 10.88 -8.51 -3.62
C ARG A 71 10.62 -8.43 -5.13
N ARG A 72 10.56 -9.60 -5.77
CA ARG A 72 10.20 -9.72 -7.19
C ARG A 72 8.68 -9.68 -7.34
N PHE A 73 8.20 -8.76 -8.15
CA PHE A 73 6.78 -8.62 -8.50
C PHE A 73 6.51 -9.10 -9.92
N ARG A 74 5.26 -9.49 -10.19
CA ARG A 74 4.83 -9.80 -11.56
C ARG A 74 4.74 -8.48 -12.34
N PRO A 75 5.08 -8.44 -13.64
CA PRO A 75 5.00 -7.21 -14.44
C PRO A 75 3.65 -6.51 -14.36
N GLU A 76 2.55 -7.29 -14.37
CA GLU A 76 1.16 -6.80 -14.23
C GLU A 76 0.89 -6.04 -12.91
N SER A 77 1.61 -6.38 -11.84
CA SER A 77 1.41 -5.79 -10.51
C SER A 77 2.21 -4.51 -10.27
N ILE A 78 3.24 -4.25 -11.09
CA ILE A 78 4.09 -3.06 -10.98
C ILE A 78 3.30 -1.76 -11.17
N PRO A 79 2.49 -1.58 -12.23
CA PRO A 79 1.73 -0.33 -12.41
C PRO A 79 0.69 -0.11 -11.30
N LEU A 80 0.14 -1.18 -10.72
CA LEU A 80 -0.79 -1.11 -9.59
C LEU A 80 -0.09 -0.64 -8.31
N ILE A 81 1.15 -1.09 -8.09
CA ILE A 81 2.00 -0.62 -6.98
C ILE A 81 2.33 0.85 -7.16
N GLU A 82 2.78 1.24 -8.35
CA GLU A 82 3.15 2.62 -8.67
C GLU A 82 1.96 3.56 -8.49
N GLY A 83 0.77 3.15 -8.93
CA GLY A 83 -0.46 3.92 -8.72
C GLY A 83 -0.80 4.14 -7.24
N GLU A 84 -0.62 3.14 -6.39
CA GLU A 84 -0.89 3.29 -4.95
C GLU A 84 0.20 4.12 -4.24
N VAL A 85 1.48 3.93 -4.60
CA VAL A 85 2.59 4.72 -4.07
C VAL A 85 2.46 6.19 -4.47
N ASN A 86 2.09 6.48 -5.73
CA ASN A 86 1.89 7.85 -6.17
C ASN A 86 0.75 8.54 -5.40
N LYS A 87 -0.36 7.84 -5.10
CA LYS A 87 -1.41 8.40 -4.22
C LYS A 87 -0.88 8.75 -2.84
N LEU A 88 -0.03 7.91 -2.26
CA LEU A 88 0.57 8.19 -0.95
C LEU A 88 1.52 9.40 -1.01
N ILE A 89 2.22 9.60 -2.13
CA ILE A 89 3.06 10.78 -2.36
C ILE A 89 2.18 12.04 -2.53
N GLU A 90 1.12 11.97 -3.33
CA GLU A 90 0.19 13.09 -3.58
C GLU A 90 -0.52 13.55 -2.31
N VAL A 91 -0.89 12.61 -1.43
CA VAL A 91 -1.50 12.91 -0.13
C VAL A 91 -0.46 13.39 0.90
N GLY A 92 0.84 13.30 0.57
CA GLY A 92 1.93 13.72 1.46
C GLY A 92 2.23 12.71 2.57
N PHE A 93 1.70 11.48 2.51
CA PHE A 93 2.03 10.47 3.51
C PHE A 93 3.47 9.95 3.38
N ILE A 94 4.13 10.09 2.22
CA ILE A 94 5.50 9.61 1.99
C ILE A 94 6.35 10.59 1.14
N ARG A 95 7.65 10.72 1.44
CA ARG A 95 8.66 11.44 0.64
C ARG A 95 9.89 10.58 0.34
N ALA A 96 10.70 10.98 -0.64
CA ALA A 96 11.95 10.28 -0.96
C ALA A 96 13.07 10.54 0.08
N VAL A 97 13.78 9.48 0.52
CA VAL A 97 15.03 9.54 1.31
C VAL A 97 16.20 9.13 0.45
N LYS A 98 17.36 9.74 0.70
CA LYS A 98 18.65 9.25 0.22
C LYS A 98 19.40 8.55 1.36
N TYR A 99 19.90 7.35 1.10
CA TYR A 99 20.80 6.59 2.00
C TYR A 99 20.25 6.13 3.38
N PRO A 100 19.00 5.61 3.49
CA PRO A 100 18.49 5.14 4.78
C PRO A 100 19.27 3.93 5.32
N MET A 101 19.39 3.86 6.65
CA MET A 101 20.04 2.74 7.37
C MET A 101 19.15 1.50 7.45
N TRP A 102 17.87 1.69 7.73
CA TRP A 102 16.85 0.64 7.73
C TRP A 102 16.10 0.66 6.40
N ILE A 103 15.86 -0.53 5.83
CA ILE A 103 15.11 -0.63 4.58
C ILE A 103 14.16 -1.82 4.65
N SER A 104 12.87 -1.53 4.51
CA SER A 104 11.81 -2.52 4.42
C SER A 104 11.36 -2.75 2.97
N SER A 105 10.89 -3.96 2.66
CA SER A 105 10.29 -4.28 1.37
C SER A 105 8.77 -4.18 1.44
N ILE A 106 8.15 -3.79 0.33
CA ILE A 106 6.69 -3.83 0.20
C ILE A 106 6.16 -5.26 -0.04
N VAL A 107 4.94 -5.52 0.37
CA VAL A 107 4.16 -6.75 0.20
C VAL A 107 2.76 -6.37 -0.30
N LEU A 108 2.27 -7.09 -1.30
CA LEU A 108 0.93 -6.87 -1.84
C LEU A 108 -0.09 -7.75 -1.14
N VAL A 109 -1.10 -7.11 -0.56
CA VAL A 109 -2.25 -7.79 0.03
C VAL A 109 -3.46 -7.52 -0.86
N ARG A 110 -4.15 -8.57 -1.28
CA ARG A 110 -5.44 -8.42 -1.97
C ARG A 110 -6.54 -8.31 -0.92
N LYS A 111 -7.30 -7.22 -0.95
CA LYS A 111 -8.51 -7.06 -0.16
C LYS A 111 -9.60 -8.00 -0.68
N LYS A 112 -10.62 -8.26 0.16
CA LYS A 112 -11.81 -9.06 -0.21
C LYS A 112 -12.55 -8.52 -1.44
N ASN A 113 -12.46 -7.21 -1.69
CA ASN A 113 -13.06 -6.53 -2.85
C ASN A 113 -12.21 -6.58 -4.14
N GLY A 114 -11.10 -7.34 -4.15
CA GLY A 114 -10.19 -7.44 -5.30
C GLY A 114 -9.17 -6.29 -5.43
N GLN A 115 -9.29 -5.23 -4.63
CA GLN A 115 -8.34 -4.12 -4.62
C GLN A 115 -7.02 -4.52 -3.96
N ILE A 116 -5.90 -4.05 -4.51
CA ILE A 116 -4.57 -4.27 -3.93
C ILE A 116 -4.29 -3.20 -2.86
N ARG A 117 -3.75 -3.61 -1.72
CA ARG A 117 -3.15 -2.74 -0.70
C ARG A 117 -1.64 -3.00 -0.68
N VAL A 118 -0.86 -1.93 -0.71
CA VAL A 118 0.59 -1.98 -0.50
C VAL A 118 0.86 -1.94 0.99
N CYS A 119 1.42 -3.01 1.55
CA CYS A 119 1.81 -3.09 2.96
C CYS A 119 3.34 -3.11 3.04
N VAL A 120 3.93 -2.42 4.02
CA VAL A 120 5.38 -2.44 4.26
C VAL A 120 5.72 -3.53 5.27
N ASP A 121 6.74 -4.34 4.98
CA ASP A 121 7.15 -5.47 5.83
C ASP A 121 8.10 -5.01 6.95
N PHE A 122 7.53 -4.37 7.97
CA PHE A 122 8.26 -3.88 9.14
C PHE A 122 8.66 -4.97 10.15
N ARG A 123 8.52 -6.27 9.85
CA ARG A 123 8.82 -7.34 10.83
C ARG A 123 10.23 -7.24 11.43
N ASN A 124 11.24 -6.88 10.62
CA ASN A 124 12.60 -6.73 11.11
C ASN A 124 12.76 -5.49 12.02
N LEU A 125 12.08 -4.40 11.70
CA LEU A 125 12.07 -3.18 12.49
C LEU A 125 11.30 -3.42 13.81
N ASN A 126 10.12 -4.00 13.74
CA ASN A 126 9.28 -4.33 14.91
C ASN A 126 9.95 -5.30 15.88
N ASN A 127 10.81 -6.21 15.39
CA ASN A 127 11.60 -7.08 16.26
C ASN A 127 12.74 -6.34 16.98
N ALA A 128 13.23 -5.25 16.40
CA ALA A 128 14.28 -4.41 16.97
C ALA A 128 13.71 -3.37 17.96
N CYS A 129 12.49 -2.91 17.75
CA CYS A 129 11.78 -2.02 18.66
C CYS A 129 11.26 -2.80 19.89
N PRO A 130 11.39 -2.24 21.11
CA PRO A 130 10.68 -2.79 22.26
C PRO A 130 9.16 -2.66 22.04
N LYS A 131 8.39 -3.63 22.54
CA LYS A 131 6.93 -3.52 22.54
C LYS A 131 6.53 -2.54 23.64
N ASP A 132 5.63 -1.62 23.32
CA ASP A 132 5.03 -0.77 24.33
C ASP A 132 3.77 -1.44 24.87
N ASP A 133 3.78 -1.78 26.15
CA ASP A 133 2.62 -2.29 26.85
C ASP A 133 1.86 -1.09 27.42
N PHE A 134 1.06 -0.43 26.56
CA PHE A 134 0.17 0.63 27.03
C PHE A 134 -0.84 0.02 28.02
N PRO A 135 -0.88 0.47 29.28
CA PRO A 135 -1.74 -0.14 30.29
C PRO A 135 -3.19 0.15 29.95
N LEU A 136 -3.88 -0.86 29.43
CA LEU A 136 -5.31 -0.80 29.20
C LEU A 136 -6.02 -0.95 30.55
N GLN A 137 -7.05 -0.12 30.76
CA GLN A 137 -7.91 -0.24 31.93
C GLN A 137 -8.67 -1.58 31.89
N ILE A 138 -8.96 -2.14 33.06
CA ILE A 138 -9.74 -3.38 33.19
C ILE A 138 -11.14 -3.12 32.62
N THR A 139 -11.60 -4.00 31.73
CA THR A 139 -12.87 -3.82 31.01
C THR A 139 -14.06 -3.71 31.96
N GLU A 140 -14.05 -4.43 33.08
CA GLU A 140 -15.11 -4.36 34.10
C GLU A 140 -15.24 -2.95 34.71
N LEU A 141 -14.12 -2.27 35.00
CA LEU A 141 -14.15 -0.89 35.51
C LEU A 141 -14.66 0.10 34.46
N MET A 142 -14.37 -0.14 33.18
CA MET A 142 -14.91 0.66 32.08
C MET A 142 -16.43 0.45 31.96
N ILE A 143 -16.93 -0.78 32.13
CA ILE A 143 -18.36 -1.10 32.13
C ILE A 143 -19.05 -0.48 33.35
N ASP A 144 -18.45 -0.60 34.53
CA ASP A 144 -19.00 -0.02 35.76
C ASP A 144 -19.10 1.51 35.67
N ALA A 145 -18.09 2.16 35.09
CA ALA A 145 -18.10 3.60 34.84
C ALA A 145 -19.20 4.04 33.84
N THR A 146 -19.61 3.13 32.94
CA THR A 146 -20.72 3.40 32.01
C THR A 146 -22.09 3.20 32.64
N THR A 147 -22.19 2.48 33.76
CA THR A 147 -23.46 2.26 34.49
C THR A 147 -24.04 3.58 35.01
N GLY A 148 -25.29 3.87 34.66
CA GLY A 148 -25.97 5.12 35.05
C GLY A 148 -25.99 6.20 33.96
N HIS A 149 -25.32 5.98 32.83
CA HIS A 149 -25.49 6.81 31.64
C HIS A 149 -26.59 6.20 30.76
N GLU A 150 -27.56 7.01 30.34
CA GLU A 150 -28.70 6.56 29.51
C GLU A 150 -28.29 6.22 28.07
N ALA A 151 -27.11 6.66 27.62
CA ALA A 151 -26.59 6.41 26.27
C ALA A 151 -25.07 6.21 26.27
N LEU A 152 -24.60 5.38 25.34
CA LEU A 152 -23.18 5.15 25.05
C LEU A 152 -22.90 5.42 23.57
N SER A 153 -21.80 6.09 23.28
CA SER A 153 -21.37 6.39 21.91
C SER A 153 -19.98 5.79 21.64
N PHE A 154 -19.87 5.01 20.57
CA PHE A 154 -18.61 4.40 20.14
C PHE A 154 -18.07 5.15 18.92
N MET A 155 -16.81 5.59 18.98
CA MET A 155 -16.09 6.23 17.87
C MET A 155 -15.03 5.27 17.33
N ASP A 156 -15.11 4.90 16.05
CA ASP A 156 -14.11 4.06 15.41
C ASP A 156 -13.00 4.90 14.77
N GLY A 157 -11.80 4.82 15.34
CA GLY A 157 -10.57 5.43 14.82
C GLY A 157 -9.77 4.54 13.86
N SER A 158 -10.34 3.44 13.33
CA SER A 158 -9.60 2.43 12.55
C SER A 158 -8.92 2.94 11.26
N SER A 159 -9.34 4.09 10.73
CA SER A 159 -8.65 4.78 9.61
C SER A 159 -7.59 5.79 10.08
N GLY A 160 -7.41 5.96 11.39
CA GLY A 160 -6.54 6.93 12.04
C GLY A 160 -5.06 6.57 12.08
N TYR A 161 -4.66 5.36 11.66
CA TYR A 161 -3.24 4.96 11.67
C TYR A 161 -2.35 5.92 10.86
N ASN A 162 -2.85 6.46 9.74
CA ASN A 162 -2.11 7.46 8.94
C ASN A 162 -2.30 8.90 9.43
N GLN A 163 -3.05 9.13 10.53
CA GLN A 163 -3.31 10.45 11.10
C GLN A 163 -2.33 10.79 12.24
N ILE A 164 -1.79 9.77 12.91
CA ILE A 164 -0.77 9.93 13.95
C ILE A 164 0.58 10.16 13.26
N ARG A 165 1.26 11.25 13.63
CA ARG A 165 2.56 11.62 13.05
C ARG A 165 3.69 10.82 13.72
N MET A 166 4.61 10.33 12.90
CA MET A 166 5.86 9.74 13.38
C MET A 166 6.77 10.85 13.91
N ALA A 167 7.54 10.57 14.96
CA ALA A 167 8.59 11.47 15.40
C ALA A 167 9.66 11.68 14.30
N PRO A 168 10.15 12.92 14.05
CA PRO A 168 11.08 13.22 12.95
C PRO A 168 12.37 12.39 12.93
N VAL A 169 12.89 12.06 14.11
CA VAL A 169 14.08 11.21 14.29
C VAL A 169 13.86 9.76 13.85
N ASP A 170 12.60 9.30 13.86
CA ASP A 170 12.21 7.92 13.60
C ASP A 170 11.70 7.68 12.18
N GLU A 171 11.42 8.76 11.44
CA GLU A 171 10.90 8.71 10.08
C GLU A 171 11.81 7.90 9.16
N GLU A 172 13.13 8.10 9.24
CA GLU A 172 14.12 7.38 8.43
C GLU A 172 14.15 5.87 8.69
N LEU A 173 13.74 5.43 9.89
CA LEU A 173 13.66 4.01 10.23
C LEU A 173 12.55 3.30 9.46
N THR A 174 11.49 4.05 9.10
CA THR A 174 10.32 3.54 8.37
C THR A 174 10.54 3.44 6.86
N ALA A 175 11.75 3.69 6.38
CA ALA A 175 12.05 3.71 4.95
C ALA A 175 11.78 2.35 4.26
N PHE A 176 11.21 2.42 3.07
CA PHE A 176 10.89 1.26 2.25
C PHE A 176 11.26 1.43 0.77
N ARG A 177 11.45 0.30 0.10
CA ARG A 177 11.75 0.24 -1.34
C ARG A 177 10.52 -0.04 -2.18
N THR A 178 10.39 0.70 -3.26
CA THR A 178 9.39 0.46 -4.31
C THR A 178 10.07 -0.03 -5.57
N PRO A 179 9.35 -0.76 -6.45
CA PRO A 179 9.86 -1.16 -7.76
C PRO A 179 10.05 0.00 -8.74
N LYS A 180 9.63 1.22 -8.35
CA LYS A 180 9.85 2.47 -9.06
C LYS A 180 11.33 2.86 -8.97
N GLY A 181 12.19 2.10 -9.63
CA GLY A 181 13.57 2.46 -9.91
C GLY A 181 13.68 2.91 -11.35
N ARG A 182 14.38 4.03 -11.61
CA ARG A 182 14.72 4.38 -12.99
C ARG A 182 15.54 3.24 -13.59
N PRO A 183 15.13 2.68 -14.73
CA PRO A 183 15.84 1.54 -15.29
C PRO A 183 17.22 1.98 -15.76
N LEU A 184 18.20 1.10 -15.57
CA LEU A 184 19.57 1.32 -16.04
C LEU A 184 19.70 0.76 -17.45
N ILE A 185 20.53 1.37 -18.27
CA ILE A 185 20.84 0.92 -19.62
C ILE A 185 22.24 0.34 -19.60
N LEU A 186 22.38 -0.91 -20.02
CA LEU A 186 23.66 -1.61 -20.10
C LEU A 186 24.04 -1.80 -21.55
N TYR A 187 25.03 -1.04 -21.99
CA TYR A 187 25.67 -1.21 -23.28
C TYR A 187 26.75 -2.26 -23.17
N VAL A 188 26.69 -3.28 -24.04
CA VAL A 188 27.65 -4.37 -24.07
C VAL A 188 28.27 -4.47 -25.45
N ALA A 189 29.60 -4.40 -25.50
CA ALA A 189 30.40 -4.53 -26.70
C ALA A 189 31.52 -5.56 -26.50
N ALA A 190 31.72 -6.40 -27.51
CA ALA A 190 32.86 -7.30 -27.59
C ALA A 190 33.67 -6.98 -28.84
N GLN A 191 34.97 -6.77 -28.66
CA GLN A 191 35.94 -6.69 -29.76
C GLN A 191 36.77 -7.97 -29.81
N GLU A 192 37.76 -8.03 -30.69
CA GLU A 192 38.56 -9.24 -30.89
C GLU A 192 39.37 -9.65 -29.67
N ARG A 193 39.90 -8.66 -28.93
CA ARG A 193 40.85 -8.88 -27.82
C ARG A 193 40.36 -8.45 -26.44
N PHE A 194 39.27 -7.68 -26.38
CA PHE A 194 38.73 -7.17 -25.12
C PHE A 194 37.21 -7.07 -25.17
N VAL A 195 36.60 -7.04 -23.99
CA VAL A 195 35.17 -6.74 -23.80
C VAL A 195 35.01 -5.41 -23.09
N GLY A 196 34.01 -4.64 -23.50
CA GLY A 196 33.66 -3.34 -22.94
C GLY A 196 32.18 -3.29 -22.58
N ILE A 197 31.89 -2.70 -21.43
CA ILE A 197 30.55 -2.55 -20.87
C ILE A 197 30.42 -1.11 -20.37
N LEU A 198 29.28 -0.49 -20.64
CA LEU A 198 28.90 0.81 -20.13
C LEU A 198 27.53 0.71 -19.49
N LEU A 199 27.43 1.08 -18.22
CA LEU A 199 26.18 1.22 -17.49
C LEU A 199 25.80 2.71 -17.48
N ALA A 200 24.61 3.03 -17.98
CA ALA A 200 24.07 4.38 -18.08
C ALA A 200 22.66 4.47 -17.47
N GLN A 201 22.19 5.68 -17.24
CA GLN A 201 20.85 5.95 -16.74
C GLN A 201 20.31 7.23 -17.38
N LYS A 202 19.01 7.24 -17.70
CA LYS A 202 18.34 8.45 -18.20
C LYS A 202 17.96 9.39 -17.05
N ASN A 203 18.25 10.67 -17.21
CA ASN A 203 17.81 11.74 -16.32
C ASN A 203 16.34 12.11 -16.55
N ASN A 204 15.81 13.02 -15.73
CA ASN A 204 14.43 13.55 -15.86
C ASN A 204 14.17 14.21 -17.23
N GLU A 205 15.22 14.61 -17.95
CA GLU A 205 15.17 15.24 -19.27
C GLU A 205 15.49 14.26 -20.42
N GLU A 206 15.35 12.95 -20.19
CA GLU A 206 15.70 11.84 -21.11
C GLU A 206 17.16 11.73 -21.57
N LYS A 207 18.05 12.63 -21.14
CA LYS A 207 19.48 12.57 -21.44
C LYS A 207 20.17 11.39 -20.74
N GLU A 208 21.01 10.66 -21.46
CA GLU A 208 21.73 9.48 -20.95
C GLU A 208 23.02 9.87 -20.23
N ASN A 209 23.07 9.59 -18.93
CA ASN A 209 24.26 9.77 -18.10
C ASN A 209 24.97 8.44 -17.88
N ALA A 210 26.27 8.39 -18.18
CA ALA A 210 27.11 7.23 -17.88
C ALA A 210 27.36 7.13 -16.37
N LEU A 211 27.09 5.95 -15.79
CA LEU A 211 27.36 5.65 -14.38
C LEU A 211 28.67 4.90 -14.20
N TYR A 212 28.89 3.84 -15.00
CA TYR A 212 30.04 2.95 -14.81
C TYR A 212 30.58 2.41 -16.13
N TYR A 213 31.90 2.47 -16.30
CA TYR A 213 32.63 1.84 -17.40
C TYR A 213 33.39 0.62 -16.88
N LEU A 214 33.25 -0.51 -17.58
CA LEU A 214 33.92 -1.76 -17.26
C LEU A 214 34.52 -2.35 -18.53
N SER A 215 35.80 -2.68 -18.48
CA SER A 215 36.46 -3.39 -19.58
C SER A 215 37.44 -4.43 -19.05
N ARG A 216 37.70 -5.46 -19.85
CA ARG A 216 38.79 -6.42 -19.59
C ARG A 216 39.33 -7.03 -20.87
N MET A 217 40.61 -7.39 -20.83
CA MET A 217 41.25 -8.22 -21.85
C MET A 217 40.72 -9.66 -21.78
N MET A 218 40.55 -10.31 -22.92
CA MET A 218 40.16 -11.71 -23.00
C MET A 218 41.35 -12.63 -22.74
N THR A 219 41.10 -13.78 -22.12
CA THR A 219 42.13 -14.83 -22.00
C THR A 219 42.35 -15.56 -23.33
N PRO A 220 43.50 -16.26 -23.54
CA PRO A 220 43.79 -16.95 -24.78
C PRO A 220 42.72 -17.97 -25.22
N ASN A 221 42.02 -18.57 -24.26
CA ASN A 221 40.92 -19.51 -24.52
C ASN A 221 39.64 -18.78 -24.96
N GLU A 222 39.36 -17.61 -24.37
CA GLU A 222 38.21 -16.76 -24.70
C GLU A 222 38.35 -16.10 -26.09
N LEU A 223 39.57 -15.93 -26.60
CA LEU A 223 39.81 -15.42 -27.95
C LEU A 223 39.20 -16.33 -29.04
N LYS A 224 39.09 -17.63 -28.75
CA LYS A 224 38.53 -18.65 -29.68
C LYS A 224 37.00 -18.64 -29.73
N TYR A 225 36.32 -17.92 -28.84
CA TYR A 225 34.86 -17.86 -28.81
C TYR A 225 34.30 -17.18 -30.05
N SER A 226 33.12 -17.62 -30.48
CA SER A 226 32.37 -16.94 -31.53
C SER A 226 31.96 -15.52 -31.11
N PRO A 227 31.66 -14.60 -32.04
CA PRO A 227 31.27 -13.23 -31.70
C PRO A 227 30.09 -13.13 -30.73
N ILE A 228 29.10 -14.03 -30.83
CA ILE A 228 27.94 -14.08 -29.93
C ILE A 228 28.32 -14.61 -28.53
N GLU A 229 29.24 -15.58 -28.45
CA GLU A 229 29.76 -16.11 -27.18
C GLU A 229 30.64 -15.09 -26.46
N LYS A 230 31.40 -14.28 -27.20
CA LYS A 230 32.14 -13.14 -26.66
C LYS A 230 31.20 -12.08 -26.06
N LEU A 231 30.04 -11.84 -26.68
CA LEU A 231 28.98 -10.99 -26.10
C LEU A 231 28.30 -11.61 -24.87
N CYS A 232 28.16 -12.94 -24.83
CA CYS A 232 27.67 -13.63 -23.63
C CYS A 232 28.68 -13.52 -22.49
N LEU A 233 29.97 -13.63 -22.79
CA LEU A 233 31.06 -13.49 -21.83
C LEU A 233 31.07 -12.08 -21.21
N SER A 234 30.92 -11.04 -22.02
CA SER A 234 30.83 -9.66 -21.52
C SER A 234 29.58 -9.44 -20.66
N LEU A 235 28.45 -10.06 -21.01
CA LEU A 235 27.25 -10.04 -20.17
C LEU A 235 27.50 -10.74 -18.83
N ILE A 236 28.09 -11.93 -18.81
CA ILE A 236 28.41 -12.66 -17.58
C ILE A 236 29.39 -11.87 -16.70
N PHE A 237 30.41 -11.27 -17.32
CA PHE A 237 31.38 -10.41 -16.63
C PHE A 237 30.70 -9.20 -15.98
N SER A 238 29.75 -8.55 -16.69
CA SER A 238 28.97 -7.43 -16.14
C SER A 238 28.13 -7.86 -14.93
N ILE A 239 27.49 -9.03 -14.99
CA ILE A 239 26.66 -9.55 -13.89
C ILE A 239 27.51 -9.86 -12.66
N GLN A 240 28.71 -10.42 -12.86
CA GLN A 240 29.62 -10.73 -11.76
C GLN A 240 30.16 -9.47 -11.07
N LYS A 241 30.53 -8.44 -11.85
CA LYS A 241 31.10 -7.19 -11.30
C LYS A 241 30.04 -6.23 -10.75
N LEU A 242 28.91 -6.08 -11.43
CA LEU A 242 27.82 -5.16 -11.06
C LEU A 242 26.66 -5.89 -10.34
N LYS A 243 26.96 -6.98 -9.63
CA LYS A 243 25.95 -7.86 -9.01
C LYS A 243 24.92 -7.09 -8.17
N HIS A 244 25.35 -6.06 -7.44
CA HIS A 244 24.49 -5.22 -6.60
C HIS A 244 23.47 -4.39 -7.41
N TYR A 245 23.83 -3.91 -8.60
CA TYR A 245 22.91 -3.24 -9.52
C TYR A 245 21.93 -4.22 -10.15
N PHE A 246 22.41 -5.38 -10.65
CA PHE A 246 21.56 -6.42 -11.23
C PHE A 246 20.54 -7.02 -10.24
N GLN A 247 20.82 -6.94 -8.93
CA GLN A 247 19.91 -7.39 -7.88
C GLN A 247 18.87 -6.34 -7.49
N SER A 248 19.16 -5.05 -7.70
CA SER A 248 18.37 -3.93 -7.16
C SER A 248 17.61 -3.15 -8.22
N CYS A 249 18.04 -3.17 -9.48
CA CYS A 249 17.47 -2.34 -10.55
C CYS A 249 17.07 -3.18 -11.77
N SER A 250 16.07 -2.71 -12.51
CA SER A 250 15.77 -3.20 -13.86
C SER A 250 16.82 -2.67 -14.83
N ILE A 251 17.39 -3.54 -15.66
CA ILE A 251 18.48 -3.20 -16.60
C ILE A 251 18.05 -3.53 -18.03
N HIS A 252 18.08 -2.55 -18.92
CA HIS A 252 17.89 -2.71 -20.35
C HIS A 252 19.22 -3.02 -21.03
N LEU A 253 19.34 -4.21 -21.60
CA LEU A 253 20.53 -4.62 -22.33
C LEU A 253 20.50 -4.08 -23.77
N VAL A 254 21.52 -3.32 -24.14
CA VAL A 254 21.77 -2.85 -25.51
C VAL A 254 23.02 -3.55 -26.04
N SER A 255 22.85 -4.35 -27.09
CA SER A 255 23.92 -5.09 -27.73
C SER A 255 23.66 -5.27 -29.22
N LYS A 256 24.73 -5.42 -30.02
CA LYS A 256 24.64 -5.61 -31.48
C LYS A 256 23.86 -6.88 -31.87
N ALA A 257 23.92 -7.91 -31.05
CA ALA A 257 23.17 -9.15 -31.19
C ALA A 257 22.62 -9.57 -29.82
N ASN A 258 21.56 -10.38 -29.76
CA ASN A 258 20.88 -10.70 -28.50
C ASN A 258 21.50 -11.95 -27.82
N PRO A 259 22.39 -11.79 -26.80
CA PRO A 259 23.03 -12.91 -26.13
C PRO A 259 22.05 -13.74 -25.31
N LEU A 260 20.98 -13.13 -24.79
CA LEU A 260 19.96 -13.84 -24.00
C LEU A 260 19.15 -14.80 -24.86
N LYS A 261 18.77 -14.38 -26.08
CA LYS A 261 18.09 -15.27 -27.04
C LYS A 261 18.96 -16.47 -27.39
N TYR A 262 20.27 -16.25 -27.57
CA TYR A 262 21.24 -17.32 -27.83
C TYR A 262 21.38 -18.28 -26.64
N LEU A 263 21.50 -17.76 -25.42
CA LEU A 263 21.60 -18.58 -24.20
C LEU A 263 20.33 -19.37 -23.91
N MET A 264 19.14 -18.79 -24.13
CA MET A 264 17.84 -19.43 -23.90
C MET A 264 17.47 -20.43 -25.00
N ALA A 265 18.04 -20.29 -26.20
CA ALA A 265 17.82 -21.22 -27.31
C ALA A 265 18.65 -22.51 -27.18
N LYS A 266 19.71 -22.52 -26.37
CA LYS A 266 20.40 -23.77 -26.04
C LYS A 266 19.58 -24.50 -24.96
N PRO A 267 19.01 -25.68 -25.24
CA PRO A 267 18.48 -26.51 -24.17
C PRO A 267 19.62 -26.75 -23.20
N ILE A 268 19.39 -26.49 -21.92
CA ILE A 268 20.33 -26.81 -20.84
C ILE A 268 20.43 -28.33 -20.82
N LEU A 269 21.35 -28.88 -21.62
CA LEU A 269 21.71 -30.28 -21.63
C LEU A 269 22.65 -30.52 -20.44
N LEU A 270 22.05 -30.66 -19.26
CA LEU A 270 22.65 -31.34 -18.13
C LEU A 270 21.65 -32.43 -17.72
N ASP A 271 21.61 -33.49 -18.53
CA ASP A 271 20.64 -34.57 -18.39
C ASP A 271 21.28 -35.74 -17.62
N ARG A 272 21.07 -35.81 -16.29
CA ARG A 272 21.16 -37.06 -15.55
C ARG A 272 19.76 -37.65 -15.51
N LEU A 273 19.46 -38.52 -16.46
CA LEU A 273 18.20 -39.24 -16.52
C LEU A 273 18.18 -40.27 -15.37
N ALA A 274 17.34 -40.05 -14.36
CA ALA A 274 17.18 -41.01 -13.25
C ALA A 274 16.43 -42.24 -13.80
N ARG A 275 17.16 -43.32 -14.05
CA ARG A 275 16.61 -44.52 -14.72
C ARG A 275 15.98 -45.50 -13.74
N ARG A 276 16.38 -45.49 -12.46
CA ARG A 276 15.90 -46.45 -11.45
C ARG A 276 14.94 -45.78 -10.47
N ASP A 277 13.89 -46.51 -10.04
CA ASP A 277 12.89 -45.97 -9.12
C ASP A 277 13.49 -45.57 -7.76
N ASN A 278 14.53 -46.27 -7.30
CA ASN A 278 15.26 -45.93 -6.07
C ASN A 278 15.93 -44.55 -6.15
N GLU A 279 16.47 -44.17 -7.32
CA GLU A 279 17.11 -42.86 -7.51
C GLU A 279 16.08 -41.72 -7.46
N LYS A 280 14.85 -41.97 -7.94
CA LYS A 280 13.75 -40.99 -7.90
C LYS A 280 13.36 -40.69 -6.46
N VAL A 281 13.18 -41.73 -5.64
CA VAL A 281 12.80 -41.59 -4.23
C VAL A 281 13.88 -40.87 -3.45
N GLN A 282 15.14 -41.27 -3.62
CA GLN A 282 16.28 -40.65 -2.93
C GLN A 282 16.45 -39.18 -3.30
N ALA A 283 16.27 -38.81 -4.57
CA ALA A 283 16.32 -37.42 -5.01
C ALA A 283 15.16 -36.58 -4.44
N MET A 284 13.96 -37.15 -4.34
CA MET A 284 12.81 -36.48 -3.72
C MET A 284 13.00 -36.30 -2.21
N GLU A 285 13.53 -37.30 -1.53
CA GLU A 285 13.82 -37.28 -0.09
C GLU A 285 14.87 -36.22 0.26
N GLU A 286 16.00 -36.22 -0.44
CA GLU A 286 17.07 -35.23 -0.20
C GLU A 286 16.60 -33.81 -0.51
N ALA A 287 15.85 -33.60 -1.59
CA ALA A 287 15.37 -32.28 -1.98
C ALA A 287 14.25 -31.75 -1.06
N HIS A 288 13.48 -32.64 -0.41
CA HIS A 288 12.34 -32.30 0.44
C HIS A 288 12.71 -32.22 1.93
N PHE A 289 13.41 -33.23 2.46
CA PHE A 289 13.77 -33.40 3.88
C PHE A 289 15.29 -33.38 4.16
N GLY A 290 16.15 -33.51 3.14
CA GLY A 290 17.60 -33.57 3.33
C GLY A 290 18.22 -32.33 4.01
N VAL A 291 19.55 -32.24 4.04
CA VAL A 291 20.27 -31.19 4.81
C VAL A 291 19.89 -29.76 4.36
N CYS A 292 19.47 -29.62 3.11
CA CYS A 292 18.95 -28.38 2.53
C CYS A 292 17.44 -28.44 2.23
N GLY A 293 16.74 -29.46 2.72
CA GLY A 293 15.31 -29.68 2.62
C GLY A 293 14.55 -28.56 3.32
N ALA A 294 13.48 -28.09 2.67
CA ALA A 294 12.68 -26.99 3.19
C ALA A 294 11.18 -27.29 3.06
N HIS A 295 10.81 -28.58 3.08
CA HIS A 295 9.43 -29.06 2.99
C HIS A 295 8.62 -28.37 1.87
N GLN A 296 9.25 -28.27 0.70
CA GLN A 296 8.68 -27.54 -0.43
C GLN A 296 7.42 -28.25 -0.95
N SER A 297 6.42 -27.46 -1.37
CA SER A 297 5.21 -28.00 -1.99
C SER A 297 5.54 -28.78 -3.27
N GLY A 298 4.75 -29.80 -3.61
CA GLY A 298 5.00 -30.71 -4.73
C GLY A 298 5.45 -30.04 -6.04
N PRO A 299 4.76 -28.99 -6.54
CA PRO A 299 5.18 -28.28 -7.74
C PRO A 299 6.55 -27.58 -7.59
N LYS A 300 6.87 -27.04 -6.42
CA LYS A 300 8.17 -26.41 -6.14
C LYS A 300 9.29 -27.45 -6.00
N LEU A 301 8.98 -28.60 -5.39
CA LEU A 301 9.88 -29.74 -5.25
C LEU A 301 10.32 -30.23 -6.64
N HIS A 302 9.39 -30.38 -7.58
CA HIS A 302 9.69 -30.72 -8.97
C HIS A 302 10.68 -29.73 -9.63
N PHE A 303 10.44 -28.42 -9.52
CA PHE A 303 11.36 -27.42 -10.10
C PHE A 303 12.75 -27.46 -9.46
N ARG A 304 12.84 -27.78 -8.17
CA ARG A 304 14.10 -27.90 -7.45
C ARG A 304 14.90 -29.10 -7.94
N ILE A 305 14.27 -30.26 -8.05
CA ILE A 305 14.89 -31.50 -8.54
C ILE A 305 15.33 -31.33 -10.00
N LYS A 306 14.51 -30.67 -10.83
CA LYS A 306 14.87 -30.32 -12.21
C LYS A 306 16.10 -29.41 -12.27
N ARG A 307 16.25 -28.45 -11.35
CA ARG A 307 17.45 -27.59 -11.27
C ARG A 307 18.69 -28.34 -10.78
N MET A 308 18.52 -29.43 -10.04
CA MET A 308 19.60 -30.33 -9.62
C MET A 308 20.06 -31.26 -10.77
N GLY A 309 19.42 -31.18 -11.94
CA GLY A 309 19.81 -31.93 -13.15
C GLY A 309 19.17 -33.32 -13.28
N TYR A 310 18.17 -33.61 -12.45
CA TYR A 310 17.42 -34.87 -12.51
C TYR A 310 16.11 -34.70 -13.30
N TYR A 311 15.80 -35.69 -14.12
CA TYR A 311 14.56 -35.72 -14.89
C TYR A 311 14.02 -37.15 -15.04
N TRP A 312 12.70 -37.29 -14.92
CA TRP A 312 11.93 -38.47 -15.30
C TRP A 312 10.48 -38.11 -15.69
N PRO A 313 9.78 -38.94 -16.50
CA PRO A 313 8.48 -38.56 -17.10
C PRO A 313 7.36 -38.24 -16.11
N THR A 314 7.26 -38.96 -14.99
CA THR A 314 6.20 -38.82 -13.97
C THR A 314 6.54 -37.84 -12.85
N MET A 315 7.67 -37.13 -12.94
CA MET A 315 8.25 -36.34 -11.84
C MET A 315 7.30 -35.34 -11.19
N VAL A 316 6.45 -34.66 -11.96
CA VAL A 316 5.48 -33.71 -11.41
C VAL A 316 4.47 -34.41 -10.50
N LYS A 317 3.92 -35.53 -10.97
CA LYS A 317 2.95 -36.33 -10.21
C LYS A 317 3.59 -36.92 -8.96
N ASP A 318 4.77 -37.51 -9.11
CA ASP A 318 5.49 -38.16 -8.01
C ASP A 318 5.86 -37.15 -6.90
N CYS A 319 6.32 -35.95 -7.26
CA CYS A 319 6.62 -34.88 -6.30
C CYS A 319 5.38 -34.39 -5.55
N ILE A 320 4.23 -34.32 -6.22
CA ILE A 320 2.95 -33.93 -5.60
C ILE A 320 2.49 -35.01 -4.61
N ASP A 321 2.51 -36.27 -5.04
CA ASP A 321 2.09 -37.40 -4.20
C ASP A 321 3.07 -37.64 -3.04
N TYR A 322 4.35 -37.34 -3.19
CA TYR A 322 5.32 -37.35 -2.11
C TYR A 322 5.03 -36.25 -1.07
N ALA A 323 4.80 -35.00 -1.50
CA ALA A 323 4.48 -33.90 -0.58
C ALA A 323 3.13 -34.11 0.15
N ARG A 324 2.17 -34.77 -0.49
CA ARG A 324 0.89 -35.18 0.14
C ARG A 324 1.07 -36.22 1.24
N ARG A 325 2.01 -37.14 1.08
CA ARG A 325 2.31 -38.18 2.08
C ARG A 325 3.21 -37.69 3.21
N CYS A 326 3.88 -36.54 3.07
CA CYS A 326 4.75 -35.99 4.11
C CYS A 326 3.93 -35.50 5.31
N GLN A 327 4.03 -36.20 6.44
CA GLN A 327 3.33 -35.86 7.68
C GLN A 327 3.66 -34.44 8.16
N ALA A 328 4.92 -34.03 8.14
CA ALA A 328 5.33 -32.68 8.57
C ALA A 328 4.65 -31.59 7.74
N CYS A 329 4.53 -31.77 6.41
CA CYS A 329 3.79 -30.84 5.57
C CYS A 329 2.28 -30.85 5.86
N GLN A 330 1.69 -32.00 6.16
CA GLN A 330 0.25 -32.09 6.44
C GLN A 330 -0.11 -31.44 7.79
N PHE A 331 0.70 -31.63 8.83
CA PHE A 331 0.47 -31.03 10.16
C PHE A 331 0.64 -29.51 10.19
N HIS A 332 1.56 -28.96 9.39
CA HIS A 332 1.87 -27.52 9.39
C HIS A 332 1.22 -26.74 8.23
N ALA A 333 0.39 -27.39 7.40
CA ALA A 333 -0.33 -26.71 6.34
C ALA A 333 -1.45 -25.81 6.91
N ASN A 334 -1.57 -24.59 6.39
CA ASN A 334 -2.69 -23.72 6.74
C ASN A 334 -4.02 -24.40 6.38
N LEU A 335 -5.00 -24.36 7.29
CA LEU A 335 -6.34 -24.91 7.09
C LEU A 335 -7.15 -24.01 6.13
N ILE A 336 -6.97 -24.18 4.81
CA ILE A 336 -7.61 -23.35 3.76
C ILE A 336 -9.12 -23.67 3.60
N HIS A 337 -9.63 -24.69 4.28
CA HIS A 337 -11.02 -25.18 4.14
C HIS A 337 -11.88 -24.96 5.39
N GLN A 338 -11.52 -24.01 6.26
CA GLN A 338 -12.48 -23.57 7.28
C GLN A 338 -13.65 -22.85 6.58
N PRO A 339 -14.90 -23.24 6.87
CA PRO A 339 -16.04 -22.47 6.39
C PRO A 339 -15.96 -21.04 6.94
N PRO A 340 -16.31 -20.02 6.14
CA PRO A 340 -16.37 -18.65 6.63
C PRO A 340 -17.40 -18.55 7.77
N GLU A 341 -17.04 -17.84 8.84
CA GLU A 341 -18.00 -17.53 9.91
C GLU A 341 -19.21 -16.79 9.34
N PRO A 342 -20.44 -17.17 9.72
CA PRO A 342 -21.64 -16.50 9.27
C PRO A 342 -21.65 -15.05 9.75
N LEU A 343 -21.92 -14.11 8.83
CA LEU A 343 -22.12 -12.71 9.18
C LEU A 343 -23.44 -12.56 9.94
N HIS A 344 -23.41 -11.92 11.10
CA HIS A 344 -24.62 -11.52 11.82
C HIS A 344 -25.11 -10.16 11.28
N PRO A 345 -26.29 -10.09 10.64
CA PRO A 345 -26.84 -8.82 10.20
C PRO A 345 -27.28 -8.00 11.40
N THR A 346 -26.91 -6.72 11.44
CA THR A 346 -27.47 -5.74 12.38
C THR A 346 -28.90 -5.45 11.96
N VAL A 347 -29.86 -5.85 12.80
CA VAL A 347 -31.29 -5.65 12.54
C VAL A 347 -31.75 -4.43 13.32
N ALA A 348 -31.92 -3.29 12.63
CA ALA A 348 -32.65 -2.15 13.19
C ALA A 348 -34.15 -2.37 12.92
N SER A 349 -35.00 -2.19 13.93
CA SER A 349 -36.42 -2.58 13.86
C SER A 349 -37.35 -1.43 13.44
N TRP A 350 -36.94 -0.17 13.65
CA TRP A 350 -37.68 1.03 13.27
C TRP A 350 -36.74 2.22 12.99
N PRO A 351 -37.20 3.32 12.34
CA PRO A 351 -36.40 4.53 12.17
C PRO A 351 -35.87 5.05 13.51
N PHE A 352 -34.59 5.42 13.55
CA PHE A 352 -33.92 6.01 14.71
C PHE A 352 -33.60 5.06 15.87
N ASP A 353 -33.77 3.76 15.67
CA ASP A 353 -33.40 2.69 16.62
C ASP A 353 -31.87 2.58 16.80
N ALA A 354 -31.12 2.81 15.72
CA ALA A 354 -29.66 2.71 15.71
C ALA A 354 -29.07 3.70 14.70
N TRP A 355 -27.95 4.34 15.04
CA TRP A 355 -27.31 5.36 14.22
C TRP A 355 -25.83 5.09 14.06
N GLY A 356 -25.30 5.15 12.84
CA GLY A 356 -23.86 5.14 12.59
C GLY A 356 -23.29 6.55 12.56
N LEU A 357 -22.29 6.82 13.40
CA LEU A 357 -21.51 8.06 13.35
C LEU A 357 -20.21 7.84 12.57
N ASP A 358 -19.83 8.83 11.77
CA ASP A 358 -18.57 8.84 11.01
C ASP A 358 -18.02 10.26 10.91
N ILE A 359 -16.69 10.36 10.80
CA ILE A 359 -15.98 11.62 10.65
C ILE A 359 -15.32 11.64 9.28
N VAL A 360 -15.60 12.71 8.53
CA VAL A 360 -14.93 12.98 7.25
C VAL A 360 -13.91 14.10 7.48
N GLY A 361 -12.62 13.76 7.45
CA GLY A 361 -11.50 14.73 7.56
C GLY A 361 -10.17 14.15 7.05
N SER A 362 -9.08 14.90 6.88
CA SER A 362 -8.83 16.35 6.96
C SER A 362 -9.13 17.02 5.62
N LEU A 363 -10.11 17.92 5.58
CA LEU A 363 -10.50 18.64 4.35
C LEU A 363 -9.74 19.98 4.23
N THR A 364 -9.78 20.60 3.05
CA THR A 364 -9.26 21.96 2.87
C THR A 364 -10.05 22.92 3.76
N LYS A 365 -9.34 23.79 4.51
CA LYS A 365 -9.97 24.79 5.39
C LYS A 365 -11.05 25.54 4.64
N SER A 366 -12.27 25.54 5.19
CA SER A 366 -13.36 26.35 4.64
C SER A 366 -13.14 27.83 4.95
N SER A 367 -13.86 28.73 4.28
CA SER A 367 -13.89 30.17 4.59
C SER A 367 -14.27 30.44 6.07
N GLY A 368 -15.17 29.62 6.63
CA GLY A 368 -15.49 29.62 8.07
C GLY A 368 -14.49 28.88 8.99
N GLY A 369 -13.36 28.39 8.48
CA GLY A 369 -12.33 27.68 9.26
C GLY A 369 -12.66 26.23 9.62
N HIS A 370 -13.65 25.61 8.97
CA HIS A 370 -14.02 24.22 9.22
C HIS A 370 -13.04 23.27 8.53
N LEU A 371 -12.75 22.12 9.16
CA LEU A 371 -11.76 21.12 8.70
C LEU A 371 -12.35 19.71 8.60
N TYR A 372 -13.40 19.45 9.37
CA TYR A 372 -14.01 18.13 9.53
C TYR A 372 -15.51 18.21 9.26
N ILE A 373 -16.11 17.09 8.90
CA ILE A 373 -17.56 16.93 8.85
C ILE A 373 -17.91 15.73 9.71
N LEU A 374 -18.70 15.95 10.75
CA LEU A 374 -19.30 14.87 11.53
C LEU A 374 -20.60 14.45 10.84
N VAL A 375 -20.79 13.15 10.65
CA VAL A 375 -21.91 12.58 9.91
C VAL A 375 -22.59 11.53 10.79
N ALA A 376 -23.92 11.62 10.93
CA ALA A 376 -24.75 10.64 11.60
C ALA A 376 -25.74 10.03 10.62
N ILE A 377 -25.91 8.71 10.61
CA ILE A 377 -26.82 8.03 9.69
C ILE A 377 -27.64 6.97 10.40
N ASP A 378 -28.96 7.07 10.33
CA ASP A 378 -29.88 6.06 10.85
C ASP A 378 -29.74 4.73 10.09
N TYR A 379 -29.74 3.61 10.81
CA TYR A 379 -29.56 2.28 10.23
C TYR A 379 -30.76 1.81 9.42
N PHE A 380 -31.97 2.16 9.87
CA PHE A 380 -33.22 1.70 9.25
C PHE A 380 -33.56 2.53 8.03
N SER A 381 -33.81 3.83 8.21
CA SER A 381 -34.25 4.74 7.16
C SER A 381 -33.11 5.25 6.29
N LYS A 382 -31.85 5.09 6.72
CA LYS A 382 -30.67 5.74 6.12
C LYS A 382 -30.73 7.27 6.14
N TRP A 383 -31.59 7.85 6.97
CA TRP A 383 -31.61 9.29 7.22
C TRP A 383 -30.24 9.77 7.69
N ALA A 384 -29.77 10.88 7.12
CA ALA A 384 -28.43 11.37 7.39
C ALA A 384 -28.46 12.80 7.89
N GLU A 385 -27.63 13.09 8.88
CA GLU A 385 -27.30 14.42 9.38
C GLU A 385 -25.79 14.64 9.26
N ALA A 386 -25.39 15.88 8.97
CA ALA A 386 -23.98 16.22 8.91
C ALA A 386 -23.74 17.66 9.36
N VAL A 387 -22.69 17.88 10.15
CA VAL A 387 -22.31 19.19 10.68
C VAL A 387 -20.82 19.44 10.43
N PRO A 388 -20.44 20.64 9.92
CA PRO A 388 -19.05 21.01 9.78
C PRO A 388 -18.44 21.35 11.15
N LEU A 389 -17.23 20.87 11.39
CA LEU A 389 -16.48 21.10 12.63
C LEU A 389 -15.13 21.77 12.33
N LYS A 390 -14.76 22.75 13.15
CA LYS A 390 -13.42 23.39 13.12
C LYS A 390 -12.36 22.47 13.72
N GLU A 391 -12.69 21.85 14.84
CA GLU A 391 -11.80 20.96 15.60
C GLU A 391 -12.54 19.71 16.05
N LEU A 392 -11.78 18.61 16.19
CA LEU A 392 -12.31 17.32 16.63
C LEU A 392 -12.19 17.20 18.15
N LYS A 393 -13.09 17.88 18.85
CA LYS A 393 -13.18 17.90 20.31
C LYS A 393 -14.38 17.09 20.78
N LYS A 394 -14.26 16.43 21.94
CA LYS A 394 -15.34 15.62 22.53
C LYS A 394 -16.59 16.48 22.82
N GLU A 395 -16.37 17.74 23.16
CA GLU A 395 -17.41 18.74 23.43
C GLU A 395 -18.27 18.96 22.19
N ASN A 396 -17.63 19.16 21.03
CA ASN A 396 -18.33 19.38 19.76
C ASN A 396 -19.18 18.18 19.33
N VAL A 397 -18.68 16.95 19.57
CA VAL A 397 -19.44 15.72 19.28
C VAL A 397 -20.62 15.59 20.25
N ALA A 398 -20.42 15.88 21.54
CA ALA A 398 -21.49 15.85 22.53
C ALA A 398 -22.57 16.89 22.23
N ASP A 399 -22.19 18.11 21.84
CA ASP A 399 -23.13 19.17 21.47
C ASP A 399 -23.93 18.83 20.22
N PHE A 400 -23.29 18.19 19.24
CA PHE A 400 -23.99 17.66 18.07
C PHE A 400 -25.05 16.62 18.48
N ILE A 401 -24.69 15.64 19.32
CA ILE A 401 -25.61 14.60 19.79
C ILE A 401 -26.78 15.21 20.58
N ARG A 402 -26.53 16.19 21.45
CA ARG A 402 -27.58 16.90 22.21
C ARG A 402 -28.53 17.66 21.29
N THR A 403 -28.00 18.36 20.30
CA THR A 403 -28.78 19.19 19.37
C THR A 403 -29.74 18.33 18.52
N THR A 404 -29.34 17.10 18.21
CA THR A 404 -30.16 16.18 17.40
C THR A 404 -31.28 15.47 18.19
N SER A 405 -31.40 15.68 19.51
CA SER A 405 -32.57 15.48 20.42
C SER A 405 -33.47 14.21 20.32
N PHE A 406 -33.20 13.20 19.48
CA PHE A 406 -34.09 12.05 19.24
C PHE A 406 -33.43 10.67 19.36
N ILE A 407 -32.26 10.53 19.99
CA ILE A 407 -31.39 9.37 19.70
C ILE A 407 -31.30 8.36 20.85
N VAL A 408 -31.79 7.13 20.60
CA VAL A 408 -31.28 5.90 21.22
C VAL A 408 -30.18 5.37 20.30
N MET A 409 -28.96 5.19 20.82
CA MET A 409 -27.77 4.92 19.99
C MET A 409 -27.27 3.48 20.14
N GLU A 410 -27.43 2.68 19.09
CA GLU A 410 -26.44 1.65 18.74
C GLU A 410 -25.63 2.12 17.53
N CYS A 411 -24.33 2.36 17.70
CA CYS A 411 -23.41 2.75 16.63
C CYS A 411 -22.65 1.56 16.08
N LEU A 412 -22.94 1.20 14.84
CA LEU A 412 -22.05 0.42 13.99
C LEU A 412 -21.51 1.29 12.86
N ALA A 413 -20.57 0.79 12.06
CA ALA A 413 -19.83 1.58 11.08
C ALA A 413 -20.36 1.49 9.63
N PHE A 414 -20.01 2.56 8.90
CA PHE A 414 -19.72 2.65 7.46
C PHE A 414 -20.89 2.87 6.47
N ASN A 415 -20.99 4.10 5.96
CA ASN A 415 -21.85 4.42 4.82
C ASN A 415 -21.10 5.21 3.73
N LYS A 416 -20.46 4.45 2.82
CA LYS A 416 -19.64 4.98 1.72
C LYS A 416 -20.39 5.92 0.76
N ALA A 417 -21.70 5.76 0.64
CA ALA A 417 -22.51 6.51 -0.32
C ALA A 417 -22.58 8.01 0.01
N LEU A 418 -22.84 8.36 1.27
CA LEU A 418 -22.91 9.75 1.70
C LEU A 418 -21.53 10.41 1.71
N CYS A 419 -20.52 9.70 2.20
CA CYS A 419 -19.13 10.14 2.14
C CYS A 419 -18.70 10.50 0.70
N ASN A 420 -19.13 9.76 -0.32
CA ASN A 420 -18.83 10.07 -1.71
C ASN A 420 -19.54 11.33 -2.21
N VAL A 421 -20.78 11.58 -1.78
CA VAL A 421 -21.53 12.80 -2.14
C VAL A 421 -20.86 14.01 -1.49
N LEU A 422 -20.57 13.95 -0.20
CA LEU A 422 -19.89 15.02 0.53
C LEU A 422 -18.51 15.31 -0.07
N LYS A 423 -17.72 14.28 -0.41
CA LYS A 423 -16.42 14.47 -1.10
C LYS A 423 -16.54 15.18 -2.44
N LYS A 424 -17.59 14.91 -3.23
CA LYS A 424 -17.83 15.62 -4.50
C LYS A 424 -18.17 17.08 -4.28
N VAL A 425 -18.97 17.38 -3.26
CA VAL A 425 -19.34 18.76 -2.89
C VAL A 425 -18.09 19.51 -2.43
N VAL A 426 -17.28 18.92 -1.56
CA VAL A 426 -16.01 19.53 -1.11
C VAL A 426 -15.06 19.78 -2.28
N ALA A 427 -14.94 18.84 -3.22
CA ALA A 427 -14.09 19.01 -4.39
C ALA A 427 -14.55 20.14 -5.33
N LYS A 428 -15.86 20.41 -5.39
CA LYS A 428 -16.44 21.46 -6.25
C LYS A 428 -16.38 22.84 -5.59
N SER A 429 -16.68 22.92 -4.30
CA SER A 429 -16.85 24.18 -3.57
C SER A 429 -15.60 24.68 -2.85
N LYS A 430 -14.54 23.85 -2.71
CA LYS A 430 -13.22 24.07 -2.07
C LYS A 430 -13.15 24.91 -0.78
N CYS A 431 -13.54 26.18 -0.81
CA CYS A 431 -13.57 27.11 0.31
C CYS A 431 -14.96 27.18 0.98
N ASP A 432 -16.06 27.07 0.23
CA ASP A 432 -17.42 27.33 0.76
C ASP A 432 -18.23 26.05 0.98
N TRP A 433 -17.57 24.90 1.04
CA TRP A 433 -18.25 23.61 1.18
C TRP A 433 -19.12 23.50 2.42
N HIS A 434 -18.79 24.21 3.51
CA HIS A 434 -19.55 24.20 4.76
C HIS A 434 -20.99 24.74 4.61
N GLU A 435 -21.23 25.67 3.69
CA GLU A 435 -22.57 26.18 3.38
C GLU A 435 -23.34 25.19 2.49
N SER A 436 -22.64 24.51 1.58
CA SER A 436 -23.22 23.54 0.64
C SER A 436 -23.61 22.19 1.28
N ILE A 437 -23.27 21.94 2.56
CA ILE A 437 -23.62 20.68 3.24
C ILE A 437 -25.13 20.52 3.34
N GLY A 438 -25.87 21.59 3.65
CA GLY A 438 -27.32 21.55 3.76
C GLY A 438 -27.99 21.13 2.45
N GLU A 439 -27.52 21.67 1.32
CA GLU A 439 -27.99 21.32 -0.02
C GLU A 439 -27.68 19.85 -0.36
N ALA A 440 -26.48 19.39 -0.02
CA ALA A 440 -26.04 18.02 -0.24
C ALA A 440 -26.89 17.02 0.55
N LEU A 441 -27.21 17.33 1.81
CA LEU A 441 -28.09 16.53 2.65
C LEU A 441 -29.52 16.53 2.09
N CYS A 442 -30.05 17.68 1.68
CA CYS A 442 -31.37 17.78 1.07
C CYS A 442 -31.47 16.88 -0.18
N ALA A 443 -30.50 16.99 -1.10
CA ALA A 443 -30.43 16.14 -2.28
C ALA A 443 -30.32 14.65 -1.92
N TYR A 444 -29.51 14.30 -0.92
CA TYR A 444 -29.35 12.92 -0.45
C TYR A 444 -30.65 12.34 0.13
N ARG A 445 -31.42 13.15 0.88
CA ARG A 445 -32.67 12.78 1.54
C ARG A 445 -33.83 12.61 0.55
N THR A 446 -33.85 13.40 -0.53
CA THR A 446 -34.91 13.37 -1.56
C THR A 446 -34.59 12.45 -2.74
N THR A 447 -33.40 11.86 -2.81
CA THR A 447 -33.04 10.89 -3.86
C THR A 447 -33.61 9.50 -3.57
N ILE A 448 -34.28 8.91 -4.58
CA ILE A 448 -34.80 7.53 -4.54
C ILE A 448 -33.64 6.53 -4.47
N ARG A 449 -33.73 5.55 -3.56
CA ARG A 449 -32.73 4.48 -3.45
C ARG A 449 -33.19 3.22 -4.17
N THR A 450 -32.30 2.61 -4.94
CA THR A 450 -32.56 1.37 -5.68
C THR A 450 -33.09 0.22 -4.80
N PRO A 451 -32.61 0.00 -3.56
CA PRO A 451 -33.11 -1.09 -2.72
C PRO A 451 -34.53 -0.85 -2.17
N THR A 452 -34.87 0.38 -1.80
CA THR A 452 -36.16 0.70 -1.15
C THR A 452 -37.20 1.27 -2.12
N GLN A 453 -36.80 1.68 -3.32
CA GLN A 453 -37.63 2.36 -4.33
C GLN A 453 -38.39 3.59 -3.78
N ALA A 454 -37.92 4.15 -2.66
CA ALA A 454 -38.49 5.31 -2.00
C ALA A 454 -37.39 6.34 -1.67
N THR A 455 -37.80 7.59 -1.46
CA THR A 455 -36.89 8.61 -0.91
C THR A 455 -36.69 8.37 0.58
N LEU A 456 -35.53 8.77 1.11
CA LEU A 456 -35.26 8.63 2.54
C LEU A 456 -36.19 9.53 3.37
N TYR A 457 -36.58 10.67 2.82
CA TYR A 457 -37.57 11.56 3.42
C TYR A 457 -38.93 10.87 3.60
N THR A 458 -39.41 10.15 2.58
CA THR A 458 -40.66 9.38 2.66
C THR A 458 -40.58 8.26 3.71
N LEU A 459 -39.42 7.63 3.88
CA LEU A 459 -39.24 6.57 4.90
C LEU A 459 -39.30 7.10 6.33
N VAL A 460 -38.89 8.36 6.55
CA VAL A 460 -38.91 8.99 7.88
C VAL A 460 -40.26 9.62 8.19
N TYR A 461 -40.80 10.41 7.25
CA TYR A 461 -41.97 11.25 7.50
C TYR A 461 -43.27 10.67 6.92
N GLY A 462 -43.21 9.54 6.19
CA GLY A 462 -44.37 8.93 5.55
C GLY A 462 -44.92 9.69 4.33
N VAL A 463 -44.36 10.86 4.01
CA VAL A 463 -44.74 11.72 2.88
C VAL A 463 -43.49 12.12 2.11
N GLU A 464 -43.57 12.33 0.79
CA GLU A 464 -42.41 12.87 0.07
C GLU A 464 -42.20 14.36 0.37
N ALA A 465 -40.95 14.81 0.24
CA ALA A 465 -40.58 16.21 0.44
C ALA A 465 -41.15 17.10 -0.67
N VAL A 466 -41.65 18.28 -0.28
CA VAL A 466 -41.96 19.34 -1.24
C VAL A 466 -40.65 19.99 -1.70
N LEU A 467 -40.34 19.87 -2.98
CA LEU A 467 -39.13 20.45 -3.55
C LEU A 467 -39.31 21.96 -3.76
N PRO A 468 -38.24 22.78 -3.66
CA PRO A 468 -38.33 24.23 -3.93
C PRO A 468 -38.94 24.58 -5.29
N LEU A 469 -38.75 23.74 -6.30
CA LEU A 469 -39.36 23.90 -7.62
C LEU A 469 -40.89 23.77 -7.59
N GLU A 470 -41.44 22.90 -6.75
CA GLU A 470 -42.89 22.76 -6.58
C GLU A 470 -43.48 23.98 -5.89
N GLN A 471 -42.73 24.66 -5.02
CA GLN A 471 -43.18 25.91 -4.40
C GLN A 471 -43.23 27.07 -5.42
N GLN A 472 -42.31 27.07 -6.40
CA GLN A 472 -42.29 28.06 -7.48
C GLN A 472 -43.32 27.78 -8.57
N ILE A 473 -43.64 26.51 -8.82
CA ILE A 473 -44.64 26.06 -9.78
C ILE A 473 -45.77 25.39 -8.99
N PRO A 474 -46.84 26.12 -8.61
CA PRO A 474 -47.86 25.61 -7.70
C PRO A 474 -48.41 24.27 -8.19
N SER A 475 -48.00 23.20 -7.51
CA SER A 475 -48.40 21.84 -7.83
C SER A 475 -49.72 21.52 -7.12
N LEU A 476 -50.52 20.60 -7.69
CA LEU A 476 -51.76 20.12 -7.07
C LEU A 476 -51.54 19.58 -5.65
N ARG A 477 -50.33 19.12 -5.34
CA ARG A 477 -49.94 18.62 -4.02
C ARG A 477 -49.88 19.73 -2.96
N ILE A 478 -49.35 20.90 -3.31
CA ILE A 478 -49.31 22.07 -2.42
C ILE A 478 -50.70 22.66 -2.23
N ALA A 479 -51.59 22.50 -3.21
CA ALA A 479 -52.98 22.97 -3.11
C ALA A 479 -53.88 22.08 -2.23
N ILE A 480 -53.43 20.85 -1.90
CA ILE A 480 -54.20 19.84 -1.14
C ILE A 480 -53.67 19.64 0.29
N GLN A 481 -52.40 20.00 0.56
CA GLN A 481 -51.83 20.07 1.92
C GLN A 481 -52.24 21.37 2.61
#